data_AF-A0A380P0I3-F1
#
_entry.id   AF-A0A380P0I3-F1
#
_cell.length_a   1.000
_cell.length_b   1.000
_cell.length_c   1.000
_cell.angle_alpha   90.00
_cell.angle_beta   90.00
_cell.angle_gamma   90.00
#
_symmetry.space_group_name_H-M   'P 1'
#
loop_
_entity.id
_entity.type
_entity.pdbx_description
1 polymer ?
#
loop_
_entity_poly.entity_id
_entity_poly.type
_entity_poly.pdbx_seq_one_letter_code
_entity_poly.pdbx_strand_id
1 'polypeptide(L)' 'MKSPAEIVADLDQYVIGQDDPKKTLAVAVYNHYKRVNAMLDKAVNDDEADGVELQKSNIAMIGPTGSGKHILHKVWRAF' A
#
# COMPACT_ATOMS: atom_id res chain seq x y z
N MET A 1 6.86 -9.95 3.96
CA MET A 1 6.35 -8.61 3.60
C MET A 1 6.80 -7.63 4.69
N LYS A 2 7.26 -6.42 4.33
CA LYS A 2 7.59 -5.39 5.31
C LYS A 2 6.36 -5.01 6.13
N SER A 3 6.53 -4.79 7.42
CA SER A 3 5.50 -4.25 8.31
C SER A 3 5.16 -2.80 7.92
N PRO A 4 3.96 -2.29 8.26
CA PRO A 4 3.62 -0.90 7.98
C PRO A 4 4.65 0.11 8.54
N ALA A 5 5.25 -0.19 9.69
CA ALA A 5 6.27 0.65 10.30
C ALA A 5 7.56 0.73 9.46
N GLU A 6 7.99 -0.40 8.90
CA GLU A 6 9.17 -0.45 8.01
C GLU A 6 8.90 0.29 6.69
N ILE A 7 7.69 0.19 6.13
CA ILE A 7 7.31 0.93 4.92
C ILE A 7 7.35 2.44 5.19
N VAL A 8 6.87 2.90 6.34
CA VAL A 8 6.97 4.33 6.71
C VAL A 8 8.43 4.75 6.85
N ALA A 9 9.27 3.94 7.49
CA ALA A 9 10.69 4.24 7.65
C ALA A 9 11.44 4.36 6.32
N ASP A 10 11.09 3.53 5.32
CA ASP A 10 11.63 3.66 3.96
C ASP A 10 11.15 4.96 3.30
N LEU A 11 9.85 5.29 3.43
CA LEU A 11 9.29 6.53 2.87
C LEU A 11 9.91 7.79 3.49
N ASP A 12 10.29 7.74 4.77
CA ASP A 12 10.95 8.84 5.48
C ASP A 12 12.30 9.24 4.87
N GLN A 13 12.97 8.31 4.18
CA GLN A 13 14.24 8.60 3.50
C GLN A 13 14.08 9.50 2.27
N TYR A 14 12.88 9.56 1.71
CA TYR A 14 12.59 10.27 0.45
C TYR A 14 11.55 11.39 0.61
N VAL A 15 10.68 11.30 1.62
CA VAL A 15 9.58 12.23 1.84
C VAL A 15 9.63 12.80 3.25
N ILE A 16 10.04 14.06 3.36
CA ILE A 16 10.10 14.78 4.63
C ILE A 16 8.69 15.28 5.02
N GLY A 17 8.31 15.05 6.27
CA GLY A 17 6.96 15.38 6.78
C GLY A 17 5.88 14.48 6.18
N GLN A 18 4.63 14.93 6.15
CA GLN A 18 3.48 14.14 5.64
C GLN A 18 3.29 12.81 6.40
N ASP A 19 3.38 12.83 7.73
CA ASP A 19 3.37 11.61 8.56
C ASP A 19 2.04 10.83 8.46
N ASP A 20 0.92 11.53 8.43
CA ASP A 20 -0.40 10.89 8.30
C ASP A 20 -0.61 10.23 6.92
N PRO A 21 -0.29 10.88 5.79
CA PRO A 21 -0.29 10.24 4.48
C PRO A 21 0.62 9.02 4.38
N LYS A 22 1.84 9.08 4.93
CA LYS A 22 2.79 7.94 4.90
C LYS A 22 2.23 6.73 5.65
N LYS A 23 1.68 6.94 6.84
CA LYS A 23 1.03 5.87 7.63
C LYS A 23 -0.16 5.27 6.90
N THR A 24 -1.03 6.12 6.35
CA THR A 24 -2.22 5.67 5.61
C THR A 24 -1.84 4.84 4.40
N LEU A 25 -0.84 5.28 3.64
CA LEU A 25 -0.31 4.56 2.49
C LEU A 25 0.29 3.21 2.91
N ALA A 26 1.12 3.19 3.95
CA ALA A 26 1.76 1.97 4.43
C ALA A 26 0.75 0.90 4.87
N VAL A 27 -0.32 1.28 5.56
CA VAL A 27 -1.39 0.36 5.98
C VAL A 27 -2.21 -0.13 4.79
N ALA A 28 -2.59 0.77 3.88
CA ALA A 28 -3.34 0.41 2.68
C ALA A 28 -2.60 -0.62 1.82
N VAL A 29 -1.29 -0.40 1.66
CA VAL A 29 -0.36 -1.29 0.95
C VAL A 29 -0.23 -2.63 1.66
N TYR A 30 0.04 -2.60 2.97
CA TYR A 30 0.16 -3.80 3.78
C TYR A 30 -1.06 -4.72 3.61
N ASN A 31 -2.24 -4.11 3.71
CA ASN A 31 -3.50 -4.84 3.54
C ASN A 31 -3.72 -5.30 2.10
N HIS A 32 -3.30 -4.53 1.10
CA HIS A 32 -3.40 -4.92 -0.31
C HIS A 32 -2.59 -6.19 -0.60
N TYR A 33 -1.30 -6.21 -0.27
CA TYR A 33 -0.46 -7.40 -0.51
C TYR A 33 -0.84 -8.58 0.38
N LYS A 34 -1.26 -8.34 1.63
CA LYS A 34 -1.77 -9.42 2.50
C LYS A 34 -2.98 -10.12 1.85
N ARG A 35 -3.88 -9.36 1.22
CA ARG A 35 -5.00 -9.90 0.46
C ARG A 35 -4.55 -10.67 -0.79
N VAL A 36 -3.61 -10.12 -1.56
CA VAL A 36 -3.07 -10.76 -2.77
C VAL A 36 -2.35 -12.08 -2.44
N ASN A 37 -1.50 -12.10 -1.42
CA ASN A 37 -0.77 -13.31 -1.01
C ASN A 37 -1.73 -14.40 -0.50
N ALA A 38 -2.74 -14.03 0.29
CA ALA A 38 -3.75 -14.98 0.74
C ALA A 38 -4.55 -15.60 -0.41
N MET A 39 -4.71 -14.89 -1.54
CA MET A 39 -5.32 -15.44 -2.75
C MET A 39 -4.37 -16.40 -3.49
N LEU A 40 -3.10 -16.05 -3.63
CA LEU A 40 -2.10 -16.94 -4.23
C LEU A 40 -2.01 -18.26 -3.45
N ASP A 41 -1.99 -18.18 -2.11
CA ASP A 41 -1.95 -19.37 -1.26
C ASP A 41 -3.23 -20.20 -1.38
N LYS A 42 -4.42 -19.57 -1.51
CA LYS A 42 -5.68 -20.29 -1.73
C LYS A 42 -5.80 -20.92 -3.12
N ALA A 43 -5.37 -20.23 -4.16
CA ALA A 43 -5.40 -20.73 -5.54
C ALA A 43 -4.48 -21.94 -5.76
N VAL A 44 -3.47 -22.12 -4.92
CA VAL A 44 -2.56 -23.28 -4.96
C VAL A 44 -3.11 -24.49 -4.19
N ASN A 45 -4.01 -24.28 -3.22
CA ASN A 45 -4.45 -25.33 -2.28
C ASN A 45 -5.92 -25.75 -2.41
N ASP A 46 -6.80 -24.98 -3.06
CA ASP A 46 -8.22 -25.33 -3.26
C ASP A 46 -8.71 -24.95 -4.68
N ASP A 47 -9.23 -25.94 -5.43
CA ASP A 47 -9.94 -25.75 -6.71
C ASP A 47 -11.32 -25.06 -6.54
N GLU A 48 -11.80 -24.89 -5.30
CA GLU A 48 -13.14 -24.35 -4.96
C GLU A 48 -13.11 -22.98 -4.26
N ALA A 49 -12.10 -22.14 -4.49
CA ALA A 49 -12.02 -20.80 -3.88
C ALA A 49 -12.94 -19.77 -4.58
N ASP A 50 -14.25 -20.05 -4.61
CA ASP A 50 -15.26 -19.11 -5.07
C ASP A 50 -15.59 -18.07 -3.97
N GLY A 51 -15.65 -16.80 -4.34
CA GLY A 51 -16.46 -15.82 -3.59
C GLY A 51 -15.79 -14.80 -2.65
N VAL A 52 -14.49 -14.48 -2.76
CA VAL A 52 -14.00 -13.21 -2.18
C VAL A 52 -13.88 -12.16 -3.28
N GLU A 53 -14.98 -11.48 -3.57
CA GLU A 53 -15.03 -10.35 -4.50
C GLU A 53 -14.13 -9.22 -3.96
N LEU A 54 -12.92 -9.11 -4.50
CA LEU A 54 -11.90 -8.22 -3.97
C LEU A 54 -12.14 -6.80 -4.49
N GLN A 55 -12.71 -5.93 -3.66
CA GLN A 55 -12.75 -4.50 -3.99
C GLN A 55 -11.33 -3.92 -4.04
N LYS A 56 -10.95 -3.38 -5.19
CA LYS A 56 -9.69 -2.66 -5.39
C LYS A 56 -9.66 -1.45 -4.46
N SER A 57 -8.72 -1.45 -3.51
CA SER A 57 -8.48 -0.31 -2.62
C SER A 57 -7.66 0.75 -3.36
N ASN A 58 -8.33 1.63 -4.09
CA ASN A 58 -7.68 2.79 -4.71
C ASN A 58 -7.32 3.82 -3.64
N ILE A 59 -6.18 4.50 -3.81
CA ILE A 59 -5.73 5.57 -2.92
C ILE A 59 -5.90 6.91 -3.64
N ALA A 60 -6.58 7.86 -3.00
CA ALA A 60 -6.71 9.24 -3.47
C ALA A 60 -5.92 10.17 -2.54
N MET A 61 -5.02 10.98 -3.09
CA MET A 61 -4.22 11.96 -2.34
C MET A 61 -4.72 13.37 -2.62
N ILE A 62 -5.12 14.11 -1.58
CA ILE A 62 -5.64 15.48 -1.69
C ILE A 62 -4.72 16.43 -0.91
N GLY A 63 -4.43 17.61 -1.49
CA GLY A 63 -3.62 18.64 -0.84
C GLY A 63 -3.16 19.73 -1.81
N PRO A 64 -2.58 20.83 -1.33
CA PRO A 64 -2.15 21.97 -2.15
C PRO A 64 -0.99 21.63 -3.10
N THR A 65 -0.80 22.40 -4.17
CA THR A 65 0.32 22.20 -5.12
C THR A 65 1.66 22.32 -4.40
N GLY A 66 2.64 21.48 -4.79
CA GLY A 66 3.97 21.46 -4.16
C GLY A 66 4.07 20.68 -2.84
N SER A 67 2.97 20.13 -2.30
CA SER A 67 2.97 19.40 -1.02
C SER A 67 3.62 17.99 -1.04
N GLY A 68 4.27 17.60 -2.13
CA GLY A 68 4.94 16.29 -2.23
C GLY A 68 4.07 15.10 -2.63
N LYS A 69 2.78 15.27 -2.96
CA LYS A 69 1.89 14.16 -3.41
C LYS A 69 2.46 13.33 -4.56
N HIS A 70 3.02 14.00 -5.57
CA HIS A 70 3.62 13.33 -6.73
C HIS A 70 4.92 12.58 -6.38
N ILE A 71 5.72 13.15 -5.48
CA ILE A 71 6.94 12.51 -4.96
C ILE A 71 6.56 11.25 -4.17
N LEU A 72 5.57 11.33 -3.27
CA LEU A 72 5.09 10.18 -2.50
C LEU A 72 4.65 9.04 -3.43
N HIS A 73 3.88 9.35 -4.47
CA HIS A 73 3.45 8.34 -5.45
C HIS A 73 4.61 7.76 -6.27
N LYS A 74 5.58 8.58 -6.69
CA LYS A 74 6.77 8.11 -7.42
C LYS A 74 7.65 7.19 -6.57
N VAL A 75 7.91 7.59 -5.33
CA VAL A 75 8.68 6.80 -4.37
C VAL A 75 7.97 5.48 -4.10
N TRP A 76 6.66 5.55 -3.82
CA TRP A 76 5.84 4.36 -3.63
C TRP A 76 5.91 3.39 -4.81
N ARG A 77 5.77 3.87 -6.05
CA ARG A 77 5.82 3.02 -7.25
C ARG A 77 7.19 2.36 -7.49
N ALA A 78 8.25 2.88 -6.87
CA ALA A 78 9.59 2.30 -6.99
C ALA A 78 9.79 1.09 -6.04
N PHE A 79 8.88 0.90 -5.07
CA PHE A 79 8.84 -0.24 -4.15
C PHE A 79 7.83 -1.30 -4.63
#